data_AF-A0A2A4R605-F1
#
_entry.id   AF-A0A2A4R605-F1
#
_cell.length_a   1.000
_cell.length_b   1.000
_cell.length_c   1.000
_cell.angle_alpha   90.00
_cell.angle_beta   90.00
_cell.angle_gamma   90.00
#
_symmetry.space_group_name_H-M   'P 1'
#
loop_
_entity.id
_entity.type
_entity.pdbx_description
1 polymer ?
#
loop_
_entity_poly.entity_id
_entity_poly.type
_entity_poly.pdbx_seq_one_letter_code
_entity_poly.pdbx_strand_id
1 'polypeptide(L)'
;MSTAVQDNKIEAQNLIRELFPVQKDGKAKASINAAFKHMTKHYEALEECTHRRFRSFWDGDARRIDSFELDALRREKALRDEAETIEELRRTAAFLEGIDPKVYGQAIEDLVYVAHGISLRGENLEE
;
A
#
# COMPACT_ATOMS: atom_id res chain seq x y z
N MET A 1 -24.51 -18.90 3.63
CA MET A 1 -23.40 -18.22 4.32
C MET A 1 -23.65 -16.72 4.20
N SER A 2 -23.54 -15.95 5.28
CA SER A 2 -23.68 -14.49 5.23
C SER A 2 -22.56 -13.87 4.37
N THR A 3 -22.89 -12.91 3.50
CA THR A 3 -21.97 -12.25 2.57
C THR A 3 -20.72 -11.70 3.28
N ALA A 4 -20.91 -11.06 4.44
CA ALA A 4 -19.84 -10.49 5.25
C ALA A 4 -18.77 -11.51 5.70
N VAL A 5 -19.16 -12.77 5.95
CA VAL A 5 -18.20 -13.82 6.34
C VAL A 5 -17.33 -14.24 5.16
N GLN A 6 -17.89 -14.22 3.95
CA GLN A 6 -17.15 -14.51 2.73
C GLN A 6 -16.19 -13.35 2.41
N ASP A 7 -16.65 -12.11 2.58
CA ASP A 7 -15.87 -10.90 2.34
C ASP A 7 -14.62 -10.85 3.25
N ASN A 8 -14.78 -11.12 4.55
CA ASN A 8 -13.65 -11.13 5.50
C ASN A 8 -12.58 -12.18 5.16
N LYS A 9 -12.96 -13.33 4.59
CA LYS A 9 -12.00 -14.36 4.17
C LYS A 9 -11.18 -13.91 2.97
N ILE A 10 -11.86 -13.34 1.98
CA ILE A 10 -11.23 -12.82 0.76
C ILE A 10 -10.28 -11.68 1.15
N GLU A 11 -10.72 -10.78 2.02
CA GLU A 11 -9.89 -9.68 2.50
C GLU A 11 -8.66 -10.19 3.25
N ALA A 12 -8.82 -11.10 4.22
CA ALA A 12 -7.69 -11.69 4.95
C ALA A 12 -6.69 -12.40 4.02
N GLN A 13 -7.19 -13.14 3.03
CA GLN A 13 -6.36 -13.81 2.02
C GLN A 13 -5.58 -12.81 1.17
N ASN A 14 -6.21 -11.73 0.73
CA ASN A 14 -5.55 -10.72 -0.09
C ASN A 14 -4.49 -9.99 0.74
N LEU A 15 -4.85 -9.55 1.94
CA LEU A 15 -3.93 -8.85 2.85
C LEU A 15 -2.69 -9.69 3.17
N ILE A 16 -2.86 -10.96 3.55
CA ILE A 16 -1.69 -11.79 3.90
C ILE A 16 -0.79 -12.07 2.69
N ARG A 17 -1.34 -12.22 1.48
CA ARG A 17 -0.56 -12.43 0.25
C ARG A 17 0.15 -11.19 -0.21
N GLU A 18 -0.46 -10.03 -0.03
CA GLU A 18 0.13 -8.74 -0.33
C GLU A 18 1.25 -8.37 0.65
N LEU A 19 1.00 -8.58 1.95
CA LEU A 19 1.99 -8.36 3.00
C LEU A 19 3.14 -9.35 2.95
N PHE A 20 2.91 -10.59 2.51
CA PHE A 20 3.96 -11.61 2.49
C PHE A 20 3.99 -12.28 1.12
N PRO A 21 4.37 -11.55 0.06
CA PRO A 21 4.30 -12.08 -1.30
C PRO A 21 5.23 -13.28 -1.48
N VAL A 22 4.86 -14.17 -2.39
CA VAL A 22 5.77 -15.22 -2.84
C VAL A 22 6.78 -14.55 -3.76
N GLN A 23 8.04 -14.47 -3.33
CA GLN A 23 9.12 -13.97 -4.19
C GLN A 23 9.29 -14.88 -5.41
N LYS A 24 9.93 -14.36 -6.47
CA LYS A 24 10.03 -15.00 -7.80
C LYS A 24 10.49 -16.47 -7.77
N ASP A 25 11.38 -16.84 -6.83
CA ASP A 25 11.87 -18.22 -6.62
C ASP A 25 11.43 -18.82 -5.26
N GLY A 26 10.52 -18.15 -4.57
CA GLY A 26 10.04 -18.50 -3.23
C GLY A 26 8.96 -19.58 -3.25
N LYS A 27 8.81 -20.29 -2.13
CA LYS A 27 7.69 -21.21 -1.90
C LYS A 27 6.64 -20.52 -1.02
N ALA A 28 5.35 -20.72 -1.31
CA ALA A 28 4.26 -20.22 -0.46
C ALA A 28 4.43 -20.59 1.03
N LYS A 29 5.00 -21.78 1.33
CA LYS A 29 5.32 -22.20 2.69
C LYS A 29 6.30 -21.25 3.40
N ALA A 30 7.27 -20.68 2.69
CA ALA A 30 8.22 -19.72 3.25
C ALA A 30 7.52 -18.40 3.59
N SER A 31 6.65 -17.91 2.70
CA SER A 31 5.83 -16.71 2.91
C SER A 31 4.87 -16.88 4.10
N ILE A 32 4.18 -18.02 4.20
CA ILE A 32 3.29 -18.33 5.34
C ILE A 32 4.08 -18.37 6.65
N ASN A 33 5.27 -18.98 6.65
CA ASN A 33 6.12 -19.03 7.84
C ASN A 33 6.66 -17.65 8.24
N ALA A 34 6.99 -16.80 7.27
CA ALA A 34 7.36 -15.42 7.51
C ALA A 34 6.20 -14.61 8.10
N ALA A 35 5.00 -14.75 7.51
CA ALA A 35 3.78 -14.15 8.01
C ALA A 35 3.50 -14.56 9.46
N PHE A 36 3.53 -15.87 9.75
CA PHE A 36 3.35 -16.40 11.10
C PHE A 36 4.35 -15.77 12.08
N LYS A 37 5.65 -15.89 11.82
CA LYS A 37 6.69 -15.38 12.74
C LYS A 37 6.62 -13.87 12.95
N HIS A 38 6.35 -13.10 11.91
CA HIS A 38 6.25 -11.64 12.00
C HIS A 38 5.01 -11.25 12.79
N MET A 39 3.85 -11.76 12.40
CA MET A 39 2.58 -11.33 12.96
C MET A 39 2.44 -11.77 14.43
N THR A 40 2.85 -12.98 14.81
CA THR A 40 2.79 -13.39 16.23
C THR A 40 3.82 -12.70 17.12
N LYS A 41 4.90 -12.16 16.53
CA LYS A 41 5.90 -11.37 17.26
C LYS A 41 5.44 -9.94 17.51
N HIS A 42 4.67 -9.37 16.58
CA HIS A 42 4.30 -7.95 16.59
C HIS A 42 2.87 -7.68 17.08
N TYR A 43 2.01 -8.69 17.10
CA TYR A 43 0.61 -8.56 17.52
C TYR A 43 0.29 -9.60 18.62
N GLU A 44 0.18 -9.14 19.86
CA GLU A 44 -0.11 -9.97 21.05
C GLU A 44 -1.39 -10.79 20.88
N ALA A 45 -2.43 -10.21 20.26
CA ALA A 45 -3.68 -10.92 19.97
C ALA A 45 -3.51 -12.15 19.04
N LEU A 46 -2.36 -12.28 18.38
CA LEU A 46 -2.03 -13.40 17.51
C LEU A 46 -1.02 -14.38 18.13
N GLU A 47 -0.56 -14.17 19.37
CA GLU A 47 0.49 -15.01 19.97
C GLU A 47 0.08 -16.49 20.04
N GLU A 48 -1.18 -16.78 20.35
CA GLU A 48 -1.73 -18.14 20.40
C GLU A 48 -2.11 -18.70 19.01
N CYS A 49 -2.06 -17.89 17.95
CA CYS A 49 -2.33 -18.38 16.61
C CYS A 49 -1.25 -19.39 16.20
N THR A 50 -1.64 -20.37 15.39
CA THR A 50 -0.72 -21.41 14.94
C THR A 50 -0.29 -21.17 13.49
N HIS A 51 0.83 -21.76 13.09
CA HIS A 51 1.23 -21.77 11.67
C HIS A 51 0.12 -22.33 10.75
N ARG A 52 -0.70 -23.27 11.23
CA ARG A 52 -1.84 -23.79 10.48
C ARG A 52 -2.93 -22.72 10.29
N ARG A 53 -3.16 -21.85 11.28
CA ARG A 53 -4.10 -20.73 11.19
C ARG A 53 -3.68 -19.74 10.10
N PHE A 54 -2.39 -19.37 10.06
CA PHE A 54 -1.84 -18.52 8.99
C PHE A 54 -1.93 -19.17 7.61
N ARG A 55 -1.72 -20.47 7.52
CA ARG A 55 -1.96 -21.21 6.28
C ARG A 55 -3.44 -21.10 5.85
N SER A 56 -4.38 -21.18 6.77
CA SER A 56 -5.79 -21.07 6.43
C SER A 56 -6.21 -19.67 5.94
N PHE A 57 -5.55 -18.62 6.43
CA PHE A 57 -5.70 -17.28 5.87
C PHE A 57 -5.17 -17.22 4.44
N TRP A 58 -3.98 -17.78 4.23
CA TRP A 58 -3.33 -17.81 2.93
C TRP A 58 -4.12 -18.60 1.86
N ASP A 59 -4.60 -19.78 2.22
CA ASP A 59 -5.34 -20.67 1.34
C ASP A 59 -6.80 -20.19 1.15
N GLY A 60 -7.30 -19.32 2.05
CA GLY A 60 -8.67 -18.78 2.01
C GLY A 60 -9.73 -19.79 2.47
N ASP A 61 -9.31 -20.88 3.11
CA ASP A 61 -10.16 -21.99 3.56
C ASP A 61 -10.59 -21.85 5.03
N ALA A 62 -10.17 -20.78 5.70
CA ALA A 62 -10.54 -20.51 7.09
C ALA A 62 -12.07 -20.51 7.26
N ARG A 63 -12.58 -21.24 8.27
CA ARG A 63 -14.03 -21.29 8.54
C ARG A 63 -14.57 -19.93 8.97
N ARG A 64 -13.83 -19.24 9.83
CA ARG A 64 -14.07 -17.89 10.36
C ARG A 64 -12.77 -17.09 10.30
N ILE A 65 -12.91 -15.78 10.22
CA ILE A 65 -11.86 -14.81 10.51
C ILE A 65 -12.38 -13.99 11.68
N ASP A 66 -11.65 -14.01 12.80
CA ASP A 66 -12.00 -13.23 13.96
C ASP A 66 -11.58 -11.76 13.72
N SER A 67 -12.29 -10.80 14.32
CA SER A 67 -12.07 -9.37 14.02
C SER A 67 -10.64 -8.93 14.32
N PHE A 68 -10.06 -9.40 15.43
CA PHE A 68 -8.68 -9.08 15.80
C PHE A 68 -7.64 -9.60 14.79
N GLU A 69 -7.92 -10.72 14.11
CA GLU A 69 -7.04 -11.27 13.08
C GLU A 69 -7.01 -10.37 11.85
N LEU A 70 -8.18 -9.90 11.45
CA LEU A 70 -8.33 -9.00 10.32
C LEU A 70 -7.75 -7.61 10.63
N ASP A 71 -8.01 -7.09 11.83
CA ASP A 71 -7.50 -5.79 12.27
C ASP A 71 -5.96 -5.79 12.37
N ALA A 72 -5.35 -6.89 12.80
CA ALA A 72 -3.90 -7.04 12.80
C ALA A 72 -3.33 -6.98 11.37
N LEU A 73 -3.94 -7.68 10.41
CA LEU A 73 -3.53 -7.62 9.00
C LEU A 73 -3.70 -6.22 8.40
N ARG A 74 -4.82 -5.55 8.68
CA ARG A 74 -5.07 -4.17 8.23
C ARG A 74 -4.04 -3.20 8.81
N ARG A 75 -3.73 -3.34 10.10
CA ARG A 75 -2.75 -2.51 10.78
C ARG A 75 -1.35 -2.69 10.19
N GLU A 76 -0.95 -3.94 9.93
CA GLU A 76 0.33 -4.22 9.28
C GLU A 76 0.41 -3.59 7.88
N LYS A 77 -0.69 -3.66 7.11
CA LYS A 77 -0.74 -3.02 5.80
C LYS A 77 -0.61 -1.51 5.88
N ALA A 78 -1.37 -0.86 6.77
CA ALA A 78 -1.29 0.59 6.96
C ALA A 78 0.13 1.05 7.32
N LEU A 79 0.85 0.30 8.18
CA LEU A 79 2.23 0.62 8.53
C LEU A 79 3.20 0.51 7.35
N ARG A 80 2.99 -0.46 6.45
CA ARG A 80 3.84 -0.62 5.27
C ARG A 80 3.54 0.43 4.21
N ASP A 81 2.27 0.72 3.97
CA ASP A 81 1.84 1.75 3.03
C ASP A 81 2.36 3.13 3.49
N GLU A 82 2.34 3.40 4.80
CA GLU A 82 2.94 4.61 5.38
C GLU A 82 4.45 4.66 5.16
N ALA A 83 5.16 3.56 5.42
CA ALA A 83 6.60 3.48 5.22
C ALA A 83 7.00 3.66 3.74
N GLU A 84 6.25 3.05 2.81
CA GLU A 84 6.46 3.20 1.37
C GLU A 84 6.21 4.64 0.92
N THR A 85 5.13 5.26 1.39
CA THR A 85 4.82 6.67 1.11
C THR A 85 5.92 7.60 1.60
N ILE A 86 6.43 7.40 2.82
CA ILE A 86 7.54 8.20 3.37
C ILE A 86 8.80 8.06 2.51
N GLU A 87 9.11 6.84 2.07
CA GLU A 87 10.27 6.58 1.24
C GLU A 87 10.14 7.20 -0.16
N GLU A 88 8.96 7.16 -0.76
CA GLU A 88 8.69 7.83 -2.03
C GLU A 88 8.79 9.36 -1.91
N LEU A 89 8.26 9.94 -0.83
CA LEU A 89 8.41 11.36 -0.53
C LEU A 89 9.89 11.75 -0.37
N ARG A 90 10.69 10.93 0.32
CA ARG A 90 12.14 11.16 0.46
C ARG A 90 12.86 11.12 -0.87
N ARG A 91 12.55 10.14 -1.74
CA ARG A 91 13.13 10.05 -3.09
C ARG A 91 12.77 11.25 -3.94
N THR A 92 11.51 11.69 -3.87
CA THR A 92 11.02 12.87 -4.59
C THR A 92 11.71 14.14 -4.09
N ALA A 93 11.84 14.31 -2.78
CA ALA A 93 12.55 15.44 -2.18
C ALA A 93 14.03 15.48 -2.61
N ALA A 94 14.73 14.35 -2.52
CA ALA A 94 16.13 14.25 -2.95
C ALA A 94 16.30 14.53 -4.47
N PHE A 95 15.36 14.06 -5.29
CA PHE A 95 15.34 14.38 -6.72
C PHE A 95 15.18 15.89 -6.97
N LEU A 96 14.24 16.55 -6.26
CA LEU A 96 14.02 17.99 -6.38
C LEU A 96 15.21 18.83 -5.89
N GLU A 97 15.90 18.41 -4.83
CA GLU A 97 17.13 19.08 -4.36
C GLU A 97 18.26 19.01 -5.39
N GLY A 98 18.32 17.93 -6.19
CA GLY A 98 19.31 17.77 -7.25
C GLY A 98 19.01 18.56 -8.53
N ILE A 99 17.84 19.19 -8.63
CA ILE A 99 17.43 20.01 -9.77
C ILE A 99 17.93 21.43 -9.57
N ASP A 100 18.81 21.92 -10.46
CA ASP A 100 19.21 23.33 -10.47
C ASP A 100 18.03 24.21 -10.94
N PRO A 101 17.52 25.12 -10.08
CA PRO A 101 16.45 26.02 -10.46
C PRO A 101 16.79 26.91 -11.66
N LYS A 102 18.07 27.10 -12.01
CA LYS A 102 18.47 27.87 -13.19
C LYS A 102 18.32 27.11 -14.50
N VAL A 103 18.36 25.77 -14.46
CA VAL A 103 18.17 24.92 -15.64
C VAL A 103 16.68 24.76 -15.96
N TYR A 104 15.83 24.71 -14.94
CA TYR A 104 14.38 24.51 -15.09
C TYR A 104 13.55 25.78 -14.84
N GLY A 105 14.13 26.83 -14.28
CA GLY A 105 13.45 28.10 -13.99
C GLY A 105 12.94 28.77 -15.25
N GLN A 106 13.73 28.75 -16.34
CA GLN A 106 13.29 29.28 -17.63
C GLN A 106 12.13 28.46 -18.21
N ALA A 107 12.17 27.13 -18.10
CA ALA A 107 11.08 26.26 -18.58
C ALA A 107 9.79 26.44 -17.76
N ILE A 108 9.89 26.69 -16.45
CA ILE A 108 8.75 27.00 -15.59
C ILE A 108 8.19 28.39 -15.91
N GLU A 109 9.05 29.41 -16.08
CA GLU A 109 8.64 30.76 -16.50
C GLU A 109 7.95 30.75 -17.86
N ASP A 110 8.49 30.01 -18.84
CA ASP A 110 7.91 29.90 -20.18
C ASP A 110 6.53 29.21 -20.13
N LEU A 111 6.35 28.19 -19.29
CA LEU A 111 5.06 27.52 -19.05
C LEU A 111 4.04 28.47 -18.40
N VAL A 112 4.47 29.28 -17.44
CA VAL A 112 3.65 30.30 -16.79
C VAL A 112 3.27 31.39 -17.78
N TYR A 113 4.18 31.83 -18.65
CA TYR A 113 3.91 32.84 -19.67
C TYR A 113 2.92 32.33 -20.73
N VAL A 114 3.04 31.07 -21.17
CA VAL A 114 2.08 30.43 -22.07
C VAL A 114 0.72 30.25 -21.41
N ALA A 115 0.67 29.83 -20.13
CA ALA A 115 -0.59 29.68 -19.40
C ALA A 115 -1.32 31.03 -19.21
N HIS A 116 -0.59 32.10 -18.88
CA HIS A 116 -1.17 33.45 -18.78
C HIS A 116 -1.51 34.04 -20.17
N GLY A 117 -0.75 33.70 -21.21
CA GLY A 117 -1.02 34.10 -22.59
C GLY A 117 -2.25 33.43 -23.19
N ILE A 118 -2.60 32.21 -22.76
CA ILE A 118 -3.83 31.51 -23.15
C ILE A 118 -5.06 32.13 -22.44
N SER A 119 -4.90 32.64 -21.22
CA SER A 119 -6.01 33.27 -20.47
C SER A 119 -6.51 34.59 -21.07
N LEU A 120 -5.75 35.25 -21.96
CA LEU A 120 -6.16 36.50 -22.62
C LEU A 120 -6.91 36.31 -23.95
N ARG A 121 -7.17 35.06 -24.38
CA ARG A 121 -7.92 34.76 -25.62
C ARG A 121 -9.33 34.19 -25.40
N GLY A 122 -9.83 34.19 -24.16
CA GLY A 122 -11.10 33.54 -23.80
C GLY A 122 -12.27 34.45 -23.45
N GLU A 123 -12.07 35.74 -23.18
CA GLU A 123 -13.14 36.63 -22.72
C GLU A 123 -13.13 37.93 -23.51
N ASN A 124 -13.70 37.91 -24.71
CA ASN A 124 -14.29 39.06 -25.40
C ASN A 124 -15.08 38.52 -26.61
N LEU A 125 -16.15 37.77 -26.32
CA LEU A 125 -17.25 37.57 -27.24
C LEU A 125 -18.51 37.82 -26.44
N GLU A 126 -19.02 39.05 -26.51
CA GLU A 126 -20.44 39.39 -26.55
C GLU A 126 -20.57 40.92 -26.72
N GLU A 127 -20.95 41.31 -27.94
CA GLU A 127 -21.66 42.56 -28.27
C GLU A 127 -23.16 42.36 -27.99
#